data_AF-A0AAD1T9W0-F1
#
_entry.id   AF-A0AAD1T9W0-F1
#
_cell.length_a   1.000
_cell.length_b   1.000
_cell.length_c   1.000
_cell.angle_alpha   90.00
_cell.angle_beta   90.00
_cell.angle_gamma   90.00
#
_symmetry.space_group_name_H-M   'P 1'
#
loop_
_entity.id
_entity.type
_entity.pdbx_description
1 polymer ?
#
loop_
_entity_poly.entity_id
_entity_poly.type
_entity_poly.pdbx_seq_one_letter_code
_entity_poly.pdbx_strand_id
1 'polypeptide(L)'
;MDAVKTRNKDRRKDKQDGGDTPGLSDDQSDAESISSKLSDSMITERSLHRMLQDLRSTIRKDFLQIDSELRKEITTLGERTSHLENKSDELCVAHNEVVDKLQKLSEDNNMLQLKLADLEDRSRRQNVRFRGIPDDISHDALPAYILSICKILVPDLPDSAWTFDRMHRLPRPARRTLVITEPTEGMKIITSWGLWNATTTTSHAAQATDLSPKKLQADWNMTGSSTTKP
;
A
#
# COMPACT_ATOMS: atom_id res chain seq x y z
N MET A 1 4.08 -0.42 -19.49
CA MET A 1 5.18 -0.26 -18.53
C MET A 1 5.56 1.20 -18.55
N ASP A 2 4.79 2.02 -17.86
CA ASP A 2 4.96 3.47 -17.87
C ASP A 2 5.56 3.92 -16.54
N ALA A 3 6.72 4.55 -16.64
CA ALA A 3 7.51 5.01 -15.51
C ALA A 3 6.81 6.20 -14.83
N VAL A 4 6.26 5.97 -13.64
CA VAL A 4 5.77 7.03 -12.75
C VAL A 4 6.98 7.79 -12.20
N LYS A 5 7.29 8.92 -12.83
CA LYS A 5 8.20 9.94 -12.30
C LYS A 5 7.55 10.63 -11.10
N THR A 6 7.96 10.28 -9.89
CA THR A 6 7.67 11.07 -8.69
C THR A 6 8.54 12.34 -8.70
N ARG A 7 7.86 13.49 -8.77
CA ARG A 7 8.48 14.82 -8.79
C ARG A 7 8.48 15.36 -7.37
N ASN A 8 9.68 15.45 -6.81
CA ASN A 8 9.98 16.09 -5.52
C ASN A 8 10.46 17.53 -5.80
N LYS A 9 9.74 18.55 -5.31
CA LYS A 9 10.03 20.01 -5.31
C LYS A 9 8.70 20.70 -4.94
N ASP A 10 8.54 21.57 -3.95
CA ASP A 10 9.34 22.69 -3.47
C ASP A 10 8.93 22.99 -1.99
N ARG A 11 9.86 23.17 -1.05
CA ARG A 11 10.40 24.49 -0.65
C ARG A 11 9.34 25.58 -0.41
N ARG A 12 8.93 25.77 0.85
CA ARG A 12 8.60 27.10 1.38
C ARG A 12 9.35 27.33 2.69
N LYS A 13 10.42 28.12 2.56
CA LYS A 13 11.16 28.77 3.64
C LYS A 13 10.36 29.97 4.15
N ASP A 14 10.38 30.13 5.47
CA ASP A 14 10.62 31.36 6.23
C ASP A 14 10.24 32.70 5.57
N LYS A 15 9.30 33.40 6.21
CA LYS A 15 9.44 34.85 6.39
C LYS A 15 8.78 35.30 7.69
N GLN A 16 9.61 35.31 8.73
CA GLN A 16 9.43 36.09 9.95
C GLN A 16 9.83 37.53 9.58
N ASP A 17 8.86 38.44 9.42
CA ASP A 17 9.13 39.88 9.37
C ASP A 17 8.83 40.44 10.77
N GLY A 18 9.89 40.80 11.47
CA GLY A 18 9.87 41.74 12.58
C GLY A 18 10.27 43.14 12.10
N GLY A 19 9.93 44.15 12.91
CA GLY A 19 10.23 45.58 12.68
C GLY A 19 9.02 46.33 12.12
N ASP A 20 8.57 47.46 12.64
CA ASP A 20 9.16 48.40 13.58
C ASP A 20 8.04 49.12 14.34
N THR A 21 8.26 49.32 15.63
CA THR A 21 7.57 50.28 16.51
C THR A 21 8.02 51.71 16.18
N PRO A 22 7.13 52.61 15.70
CA PRO A 22 7.44 54.04 15.65
C PRO A 22 7.15 54.66 17.02
N GLY A 23 8.16 55.34 17.56
CA GLY A 23 8.09 56.05 18.82
C GLY A 23 6.99 57.11 18.83
N LEU A 24 6.18 57.06 19.89
CA LEU A 24 5.26 58.13 20.28
C LEU A 24 6.07 59.21 20.98
N SER A 25 6.42 60.26 20.24
CA SER A 25 6.88 61.53 20.80
C SER A 25 5.66 62.33 21.26
N ASP A 26 5.65 62.63 22.56
CA ASP A 26 4.80 63.63 23.19
C ASP A 26 5.05 65.01 22.54
N ASP A 27 4.03 65.53 21.85
CA ASP A 27 3.96 66.94 21.46
C ASP A 27 2.73 67.55 22.12
N GLN A 28 2.95 68.09 23.32
CA GLN A 28 2.01 68.93 24.06
C GLN A 28 2.12 70.36 23.54
N SER A 29 1.25 70.74 22.62
CA SER A 29 0.83 72.14 22.41
C SER A 29 -0.45 72.15 21.59
N ASP A 30 -1.28 73.18 21.78
CA ASP A 30 -2.56 73.44 21.07
C ASP A 30 -3.86 72.96 21.74
N ALA A 31 -3.96 73.11 23.07
CA ALA A 31 -5.22 72.98 23.79
C ALA A 31 -6.13 74.24 23.75
N GLU A 32 -5.68 75.37 23.18
CA GLU A 32 -6.45 76.63 23.23
C GLU A 32 -7.11 77.06 21.89
N SER A 33 -6.91 76.30 20.81
CA SER A 33 -7.53 76.59 19.50
C SER A 33 -8.70 75.66 19.13
N ILE A 34 -9.32 74.99 20.11
CA ILE A 34 -10.49 74.11 19.90
C ILE A 34 -11.80 74.73 20.45
N SER A 35 -11.71 75.64 21.42
CA SER A 35 -12.91 76.20 22.09
C SER A 35 -13.79 77.07 21.17
N SER A 36 -13.20 77.75 20.18
CA SER A 36 -13.94 78.65 19.27
C SER A 36 -14.47 78.01 17.99
N LYS A 37 -14.23 76.71 17.75
CA LYS A 37 -14.84 75.94 16.63
C LYS A 37 -16.01 75.05 17.07
N LEU A 38 -16.31 75.00 18.37
CA LEU A 38 -17.40 74.17 18.92
C LEU A 38 -18.79 74.81 18.78
N SER A 39 -18.89 76.12 18.52
CA SER A 39 -20.16 76.82 18.41
C SER A 39 -20.81 76.81 17.02
N ASP A 40 -20.12 76.28 15.99
CA ASP A 40 -20.66 76.15 14.63
C ASP A 40 -21.31 74.77 14.38
N SER A 41 -21.35 73.92 15.41
CA SER A 41 -21.88 72.55 15.36
C SER A 41 -23.29 72.46 15.95
N MET A 42 -24.22 73.30 15.48
CA MET A 42 -25.64 72.91 15.55
C MET A 42 -25.89 71.84 14.48
N ILE A 43 -25.44 70.60 14.76
CA ILE A 43 -25.98 69.42 14.10
C ILE A 43 -27.47 69.45 14.39
N THR A 44 -28.25 69.94 13.43
CA THR A 44 -29.70 69.91 13.54
C THR A 44 -30.12 68.46 13.79
N GLU A 45 -31.08 68.23 14.69
CA GLU A 45 -31.64 66.91 14.99
C GLU A 45 -31.95 66.09 13.72
N ARG A 46 -32.35 66.80 12.64
CA ARG A 46 -32.57 66.26 11.29
C ARG A 46 -31.31 65.66 10.65
N SER A 47 -30.14 66.26 10.83
CA SER A 47 -28.85 65.75 10.31
C SER A 47 -28.45 64.46 11.02
N LEU A 48 -28.58 64.41 12.35
CA LEU A 48 -28.33 63.19 13.12
C LEU A 48 -29.28 62.06 12.70
N HIS A 49 -30.56 62.39 12.50
CA HIS A 49 -31.54 61.40 12.08
C HIS A 49 -31.23 60.82 10.68
N ARG A 50 -30.74 61.66 9.75
CA ARG A 50 -30.26 61.20 8.43
C ARG A 50 -29.05 60.28 8.57
N MET A 51 -28.05 60.65 9.37
CA MET A 51 -26.86 59.80 9.59
C MET A 51 -27.24 58.44 10.17
N LEU A 52 -28.16 58.38 11.14
CA LEU A 52 -28.66 57.11 11.68
C LEU A 52 -29.42 56.28 10.65
N GLN A 53 -30.21 56.93 9.79
CA GLN A 53 -30.95 56.26 8.72
C GLN A 53 -29.99 55.69 7.67
N ASP A 54 -28.97 56.45 7.29
CA ASP A 54 -27.92 56.04 6.36
C ASP A 54 -27.14 54.85 6.93
N LEU A 55 -26.68 54.96 8.19
CA LEU A 55 -25.97 53.88 8.89
C LEU A 55 -26.82 52.60 8.95
N ARG A 56 -28.12 52.72 9.29
CA ARG A 56 -29.04 51.57 9.29
C ARG A 56 -29.18 50.97 7.89
N SER A 57 -29.24 51.80 6.85
CA SER A 57 -29.35 51.34 5.47
C SER A 57 -28.07 50.62 5.00
N THR A 58 -26.90 51.15 5.36
CA THR A 58 -25.59 50.57 5.06
C THR A 58 -25.44 49.22 5.77
N ILE A 59 -25.68 49.16 7.08
CA ILE A 59 -25.66 47.91 7.83
C ILE A 59 -26.58 46.86 7.19
N ARG A 60 -27.80 47.25 6.79
CA ARG A 60 -28.73 46.32 6.14
C ARG A 60 -28.20 45.82 4.79
N LYS A 61 -27.56 46.69 3.99
CA LYS A 61 -26.95 46.29 2.72
C LYS A 61 -25.77 45.35 2.96
N ASP A 62 -24.90 45.67 3.90
CA ASP A 62 -23.74 44.84 4.25
C ASP A 62 -24.19 43.46 4.74
N PHE A 63 -25.23 43.39 5.60
CA PHE A 63 -25.81 42.12 6.04
C PHE A 63 -26.37 41.30 4.88
N LEU A 64 -27.08 41.92 3.94
CA LEU A 64 -27.62 41.21 2.77
C LEU A 64 -26.48 40.74 1.84
N GLN A 65 -25.43 41.53 1.69
CA GLN A 65 -24.26 41.14 0.91
C GLN A 65 -23.56 39.94 1.54
N ILE A 66 -23.28 39.99 2.85
CA ILE A 66 -22.67 38.90 3.60
C ILE A 66 -23.54 37.64 3.52
N ASP A 67 -24.86 37.74 3.73
CA ASP A 67 -25.77 36.59 3.60
C ASP A 67 -25.71 35.99 2.19
N SER A 68 -25.63 36.83 1.15
CA SER A 68 -25.51 36.36 -0.23
C SER A 68 -24.17 35.68 -0.52
N GLU A 69 -23.08 36.18 0.05
CA GLU A 69 -21.73 35.63 -0.12
C GLU A 69 -21.62 34.29 0.62
N LEU A 70 -22.09 34.22 1.87
CA LEU A 70 -22.13 32.99 2.65
C LEU A 70 -22.96 31.91 1.95
N ARG A 71 -24.12 32.26 1.39
CA ARG A 71 -24.93 31.29 0.62
C ARG A 71 -24.17 30.75 -0.59
N LYS A 72 -23.48 31.61 -1.35
CA LYS A 72 -22.66 31.20 -2.50
C LYS A 72 -21.52 30.29 -2.07
N GLU A 73 -20.83 30.63 -0.97
CA GLU A 73 -19.75 29.81 -0.43
C GLU A 73 -20.26 28.44 0.02
N ILE A 74 -21.40 28.39 0.72
CA ILE A 74 -22.04 27.14 1.15
C ILE A 74 -22.39 26.27 -0.05
N THR A 75 -23.00 26.84 -1.10
CA THR A 75 -23.32 26.10 -2.33
C THR A 75 -22.05 25.58 -3.01
N THR A 76 -21.02 26.42 -3.13
CA THR A 76 -19.74 26.04 -3.73
C THR A 76 -19.05 24.93 -2.94
N LEU A 77 -19.10 24.99 -1.61
CA LEU A 77 -18.58 23.92 -0.74
C LEU A 77 -19.38 22.63 -0.94
N GLY A 78 -20.71 22.71 -1.01
CA GLY A 78 -21.57 21.56 -1.26
C GLY A 78 -21.24 20.86 -2.58
N GLU A 79 -21.07 21.62 -3.66
CA GLU A 79 -20.67 21.10 -4.97
C GLU A 79 -19.29 20.44 -4.95
N ARG A 80 -18.31 21.08 -4.30
CA ARG A 80 -16.96 20.51 -4.15
C ARG A 80 -16.96 19.24 -3.32
N THR A 81 -17.71 19.20 -2.23
CA THR A 81 -17.84 18.00 -1.38
C THR A 81 -18.49 16.87 -2.16
N SER A 82 -19.60 17.13 -2.85
CA SER A 82 -20.27 16.11 -3.69
C SER A 82 -19.35 15.61 -4.80
N HIS A 83 -18.55 16.48 -5.43
CA HIS A 83 -17.57 16.06 -6.42
C HIS A 83 -16.50 15.13 -5.82
N LEU A 84 -15.98 15.46 -4.64
CA LEU A 84 -14.99 14.64 -3.94
C LEU A 84 -15.55 13.29 -3.51
N GLU A 85 -16.79 13.25 -3.04
CA GLU A 85 -17.50 12.01 -2.69
C GLU A 85 -17.63 11.09 -3.91
N ASN A 86 -18.13 11.62 -5.03
CA ASN A 86 -18.24 10.86 -6.27
C ASN A 86 -16.88 10.33 -6.75
N LYS A 87 -15.82 11.14 -6.65
CA LYS A 87 -14.46 10.71 -6.99
C LYS A 87 -13.93 9.65 -6.05
N SER A 88 -14.26 9.74 -4.76
CA SER A 88 -13.90 8.72 -3.78
C SER A 88 -14.59 7.39 -4.10
N ASP A 89 -15.86 7.41 -4.48
CA ASP A 89 -16.60 6.21 -4.86
C ASP A 89 -16.03 5.56 -6.13
N GLU A 90 -15.73 6.35 -7.15
CA GLU A 90 -15.05 5.88 -8.37
C GLU A 90 -13.70 5.21 -8.04
N LEU A 91 -12.92 5.81 -7.14
CA LEU A 91 -11.63 5.26 -6.70
C LEU A 91 -11.81 3.95 -5.92
N CYS A 92 -12.82 3.85 -5.06
CA CYS A 92 -13.14 2.61 -4.34
C CYS A 92 -13.49 1.48 -5.31
N VAL A 93 -14.31 1.74 -6.32
CA VAL A 93 -14.65 0.75 -7.36
C VAL A 93 -13.42 0.31 -8.13
N ALA A 94 -12.62 1.27 -8.64
CA ALA A 94 -11.40 0.97 -9.38
C ALA A 94 -10.39 0.19 -8.53
N HIS A 95 -10.26 0.53 -7.25
CA HIS A 95 -9.40 -0.19 -6.32
C HIS A 95 -9.84 -1.65 -6.15
N ASN A 96 -11.14 -1.90 -5.94
CA ASN A 96 -11.66 -3.25 -5.80
C ASN A 96 -11.42 -4.09 -7.06
N GLU A 97 -11.62 -3.52 -8.25
CA GLU A 97 -11.30 -4.23 -9.50
C GLU A 97 -9.82 -4.61 -9.62
N VAL A 98 -8.91 -3.74 -9.15
CA VAL A 98 -7.47 -4.03 -9.16
C VAL A 98 -7.14 -5.14 -8.17
N VAL A 99 -7.74 -5.12 -6.98
CA VAL A 99 -7.57 -6.19 -5.97
C VAL A 99 -8.03 -7.54 -6.53
N ASP A 100 -9.21 -7.59 -7.17
CA ASP A 100 -9.74 -8.81 -7.77
C ASP A 100 -8.83 -9.36 -8.88
N LYS A 101 -8.34 -8.46 -9.76
CA LYS A 101 -7.39 -8.83 -10.83
C LYS A 101 -6.07 -9.36 -10.25
N LEU A 102 -5.58 -8.76 -9.17
CA LEU A 102 -4.36 -9.18 -8.50
C LEU A 102 -4.52 -10.55 -7.85
N GLN A 103 -5.65 -10.79 -7.18
CA GLN A 103 -5.96 -12.10 -6.60
C GLN A 103 -6.00 -13.18 -7.69
N LYS A 104 -6.72 -12.93 -8.79
CA LYS A 104 -6.78 -13.87 -9.92
C LYS A 104 -5.39 -14.17 -10.51
N LEU A 105 -4.57 -13.14 -10.70
CA LEU A 105 -3.21 -13.32 -11.21
C LEU A 105 -2.33 -14.14 -10.25
N SER A 106 -2.52 -13.97 -8.94
CA SER A 106 -1.83 -14.76 -7.91
C SER A 106 -2.24 -16.24 -7.97
N GLU A 107 -3.53 -16.51 -8.11
CA GLU A 107 -4.08 -17.87 -8.27
C GLU A 107 -3.55 -18.53 -9.54
N ASP A 108 -3.56 -17.82 -10.68
CA ASP A 108 -3.03 -18.31 -11.96
C ASP A 108 -1.52 -18.61 -11.86
N ASN A 109 -0.75 -17.73 -11.20
CA ASN A 109 0.68 -17.93 -10.99
C ASN A 109 0.94 -19.19 -10.14
N ASN A 110 0.23 -19.36 -9.03
CA ASN A 110 0.33 -20.57 -8.21
C ASN A 110 -0.02 -21.83 -9.01
N MET A 111 -1.09 -21.80 -9.81
CA MET A 111 -1.46 -22.92 -10.67
C MET A 111 -0.35 -23.27 -11.67
N LEU A 112 0.25 -22.26 -12.31
CA LEU A 112 1.35 -22.45 -13.25
C LEU A 112 2.60 -23.01 -12.58
N GLN A 113 2.93 -22.54 -11.38
CA GLN A 113 4.05 -23.09 -10.60
C GLN A 113 3.82 -24.56 -10.25
N LEU A 114 2.61 -24.93 -9.83
CA LEU A 114 2.26 -26.34 -9.55
C LEU A 114 2.36 -27.21 -10.80
N LYS A 115 1.86 -26.72 -11.94
CA LYS A 115 1.97 -27.43 -13.24
C LYS A 115 3.43 -27.60 -13.66
N LEU A 116 4.24 -26.55 -13.50
CA LEU A 116 5.67 -26.59 -13.80
C LEU A 116 6.37 -27.62 -12.91
N ALA A 117 6.10 -27.62 -11.61
CA ALA A 117 6.65 -28.60 -10.68
C ALA A 117 6.28 -30.04 -11.05
N ASP A 118 5.03 -30.31 -11.44
CA ASP A 118 4.60 -31.64 -11.89
C ASP A 118 5.28 -32.05 -13.21
N LEU A 119 5.41 -31.13 -14.17
CA LEU A 119 6.13 -31.41 -15.42
C LEU A 119 7.61 -31.69 -15.18
N GLU A 120 8.25 -30.93 -14.29
CA GLU A 120 9.64 -31.18 -13.90
C GLU A 120 9.80 -32.52 -13.18
N ASP A 121 8.87 -32.88 -12.29
CA ASP A 121 8.88 -34.17 -11.61
C ASP A 121 8.73 -35.32 -12.61
N ARG A 122 7.74 -35.25 -13.50
CA ARG A 122 7.54 -36.24 -14.58
C ARG A 122 8.76 -36.38 -15.47
N SER A 123 9.42 -35.27 -15.81
CA SER A 123 10.66 -35.28 -16.57
C SER A 123 11.81 -35.99 -15.84
N ARG A 124 11.80 -36.00 -14.50
CA ARG A 124 12.82 -36.64 -13.66
C ARG A 124 12.49 -38.08 -13.26
N ARG A 125 11.23 -38.53 -13.33
CA ARG A 125 10.81 -39.88 -12.90
C ARG A 125 11.55 -41.02 -13.60
N GLN A 126 11.99 -40.82 -14.84
CA GLN A 126 12.72 -41.82 -15.61
C GLN A 126 14.25 -41.71 -15.43
N ASN A 127 14.74 -40.73 -14.67
CA ASN A 127 16.16 -40.49 -14.49
C ASN A 127 16.67 -41.17 -13.22
N VAL A 128 17.41 -42.27 -13.40
CA VAL A 128 18.10 -42.96 -12.30
C VAL A 128 19.49 -42.37 -12.10
N ARG A 129 19.88 -42.12 -10.84
CA ARG A 129 21.20 -41.59 -10.49
C ARG A 129 22.03 -42.65 -9.76
N PHE A 130 23.09 -43.12 -10.40
CA PHE A 130 24.08 -43.99 -9.79
C PHE A 130 25.17 -43.17 -9.10
N ARG A 131 25.51 -43.51 -7.85
CA ARG A 131 26.59 -42.88 -7.09
C ARG A 131 27.70 -43.89 -6.84
N GLY A 132 28.94 -43.40 -6.70
CA GLY A 132 30.09 -44.25 -6.40
C GLY A 132 30.69 -44.97 -7.61
N ILE A 133 30.35 -44.56 -8.82
CA ILE A 133 31.01 -45.07 -10.04
C ILE A 133 32.45 -44.54 -10.07
N PRO A 134 33.47 -45.40 -10.16
CA PRO A 134 34.86 -44.98 -10.29
C PRO A 134 35.06 -43.99 -11.45
N ASP A 135 35.89 -42.97 -11.23
CA ASP A 135 36.16 -41.93 -12.25
C ASP A 135 37.01 -42.47 -13.42
N ASP A 136 37.73 -43.58 -13.23
CA ASP A 136 38.59 -44.21 -14.24
C ASP A 136 37.81 -44.83 -15.41
N ILE A 137 36.49 -45.02 -15.24
CA ILE A 137 35.62 -45.59 -16.27
C ILE A 137 35.28 -44.50 -17.29
N SER A 138 35.72 -44.70 -18.54
CA SER A 138 35.46 -43.80 -19.65
C SER A 138 33.95 -43.67 -19.94
N HIS A 139 33.58 -42.56 -20.59
CA HIS A 139 32.18 -42.31 -20.91
C HIS A 139 31.58 -43.40 -21.81
N ASP A 140 32.35 -43.89 -22.78
CA ASP A 140 31.90 -44.91 -23.74
C ASP A 140 31.71 -46.29 -23.09
N ALA A 141 32.47 -46.59 -22.02
CA ALA A 141 32.36 -47.85 -21.27
C ALA A 141 31.27 -47.81 -20.19
N LEU A 142 30.70 -46.63 -19.91
CA LEU A 142 29.72 -46.42 -18.83
C LEU A 142 28.44 -47.28 -18.99
N PRO A 143 27.83 -47.40 -20.18
CA PRO A 143 26.61 -48.23 -20.35
C PRO A 143 26.85 -49.70 -20.03
N ALA A 144 27.99 -50.25 -20.48
CA ALA A 144 28.35 -51.65 -20.20
C ALA A 144 28.58 -51.89 -18.70
N TYR A 145 29.26 -50.96 -18.03
CA TYR A 145 29.50 -51.04 -16.59
C TYR A 145 28.19 -50.96 -15.79
N ILE A 146 27.30 -50.02 -16.12
CA ILE A 146 26.00 -49.88 -15.45
C ILE A 146 25.13 -51.12 -15.71
N LEU A 147 25.12 -51.66 -16.93
CA LEU A 147 24.40 -52.88 -17.24
C LEU A 147 24.90 -54.06 -16.39
N SER A 148 26.22 -54.16 -16.16
CA SER A 148 26.78 -55.20 -15.28
C SER A 148 26.27 -55.07 -13.84
N ILE A 149 26.15 -53.85 -13.31
CA ILE A 149 25.57 -53.59 -11.98
C ILE A 149 24.08 -53.96 -11.97
N CYS A 150 23.32 -53.56 -12.99
CA CYS A 150 21.89 -53.86 -13.10
C CYS A 150 21.62 -55.37 -13.13
N LYS A 151 22.41 -56.15 -13.88
CA LYS A 151 22.32 -57.61 -13.91
C LYS A 151 22.59 -58.26 -12.56
N ILE A 152 23.50 -57.69 -11.77
CA ILE A 152 23.79 -58.16 -10.41
C ILE A 152 22.60 -57.84 -9.47
N LEU A 153 22.01 -56.66 -9.60
CA LEU A 153 20.91 -56.20 -8.73
C LEU A 153 19.56 -56.85 -9.06
N VAL A 154 19.28 -57.10 -10.33
CA VAL A 154 18.01 -57.65 -10.83
C VAL A 154 18.31 -58.74 -11.87
N PRO A 155 18.71 -59.95 -11.44
CA PRO A 155 19.13 -61.01 -12.34
C PRO A 155 18.00 -61.61 -13.17
N ASP A 156 16.75 -61.48 -12.71
CA ASP A 156 15.58 -62.08 -13.35
C ASP A 156 15.13 -61.33 -14.63
N LEU A 157 15.68 -60.13 -14.87
CA LEU A 157 15.28 -59.31 -16.01
C LEU A 157 16.14 -59.63 -17.25
N PRO A 158 15.53 -59.97 -18.40
CA PRO A 158 16.30 -60.36 -19.59
C PRO A 158 17.09 -59.19 -20.18
N ASP A 159 18.22 -59.51 -20.83
CA ASP A 159 19.13 -58.52 -21.42
C ASP A 159 18.44 -57.56 -22.39
N SER A 160 17.43 -58.03 -23.14
CA SER A 160 16.68 -57.23 -24.10
C SER A 160 15.73 -56.20 -23.47
N ALA A 161 15.42 -56.32 -22.18
CA ALA A 161 14.55 -55.39 -21.47
C ALA A 161 15.26 -54.09 -21.10
N TRP A 162 16.60 -54.10 -21.04
CA TRP A 162 17.39 -52.94 -20.67
C TRP A 162 17.56 -52.02 -21.87
N THR A 163 16.92 -50.85 -21.81
CA THR A 163 17.09 -49.77 -22.80
C THR A 163 17.51 -48.49 -22.07
N PHE A 164 18.54 -47.83 -22.59
CA PHE A 164 19.04 -46.57 -22.06
C PHE A 164 18.92 -45.51 -23.15
N ASP A 165 18.12 -44.47 -22.92
CA ASP A 165 18.00 -43.35 -23.86
C ASP A 165 19.27 -42.49 -23.81
N ARG A 166 19.63 -42.02 -22.61
CA ARG A 166 20.79 -41.16 -22.38
C ARG A 166 21.50 -41.57 -21.11
N MET A 167 22.82 -41.66 -21.17
CA MET A 167 23.67 -41.92 -20.01
C MET A 167 24.85 -40.96 -20.06
N HIS A 168 25.08 -40.21 -18.99
CA HIS A 168 26.18 -39.26 -18.90
C HIS A 168 26.55 -39.05 -17.44
N ARG A 169 27.79 -38.62 -17.20
CA ARG A 169 28.20 -38.16 -15.87
C ARG A 169 27.63 -36.78 -15.62
N LEU A 170 27.10 -36.55 -14.42
CA LEU A 170 26.69 -35.20 -14.02
C LEU A 170 27.94 -34.32 -13.90
N PRO A 171 27.90 -33.07 -14.39
CA PRO A 171 29.01 -32.15 -14.22
C PRO A 171 29.30 -32.00 -12.72
N ARG A 172 30.58 -32.09 -12.36
CA ARG A 172 30.99 -31.88 -10.97
C ARG A 172 30.55 -30.46 -10.60
N PRO A 173 29.79 -30.26 -9.50
CA PRO A 173 29.45 -28.91 -9.08
C PRO A 173 30.76 -28.15 -8.96
N ALA A 174 30.84 -26.98 -9.61
CA ALA A 174 32.01 -26.13 -9.51
C ALA A 174 32.35 -26.03 -8.03
N ARG A 175 33.56 -26.47 -7.64
CA ARG A 175 34.02 -26.26 -6.27
C ARG A 175 33.86 -24.77 -6.05
N ARG A 176 32.93 -24.37 -5.17
CA ARG A 176 32.89 -22.98 -4.71
C ARG A 176 34.22 -22.81 -4.01
N THR A 177 35.20 -22.29 -4.73
CA THR A 177 36.33 -21.61 -4.12
C THR A 177 35.65 -20.49 -3.35
N LEU A 178 35.47 -20.69 -2.05
CA LEU A 178 35.17 -19.59 -1.16
C LEU A 178 36.37 -18.68 -1.32
N VAL A 179 36.26 -17.72 -2.24
CA VAL A 179 37.14 -16.57 -2.24
C VAL A 179 36.77 -15.88 -0.94
N ILE A 180 37.51 -16.21 0.11
CA ILE A 180 37.60 -15.40 1.31
C ILE A 180 38.23 -14.11 0.79
N THR A 181 37.40 -13.23 0.25
CA THR A 181 37.80 -11.84 0.04
C THR A 181 38.04 -11.35 1.45
N GLU A 182 39.30 -11.01 1.73
CA GLU A 182 39.59 -10.30 2.97
C GLU A 182 38.65 -9.10 3.03
N PRO A 183 37.99 -8.87 4.18
CA PRO A 183 37.07 -7.76 4.33
C PRO A 183 37.87 -6.49 4.06
N THR A 184 37.66 -5.88 2.89
CA THR A 184 38.14 -4.53 2.61
C THR A 184 37.61 -3.64 3.73
N GLU A 185 38.52 -3.08 4.51
CA GLU A 185 38.25 -2.13 5.59
C GLU A 185 37.19 -1.12 5.13
N GLY A 186 35.98 -1.24 5.68
CA GLY A 186 34.88 -0.31 5.43
C GLY A 186 33.57 -0.93 4.91
N MET A 187 33.57 -2.18 4.42
CA MET A 187 32.31 -2.84 4.02
C MET A 187 31.69 -3.60 5.21
N LYS A 188 30.72 -2.97 5.89
CA LYS A 188 29.80 -3.67 6.80
C LYS A 188 28.98 -4.67 5.98
N ILE A 189 29.43 -5.92 5.94
CA ILE A 189 28.63 -7.03 5.42
C ILE A 189 27.47 -7.21 6.40
N ILE A 190 26.29 -6.69 6.05
CA ILE A 190 25.04 -7.03 6.74
C ILE A 190 24.71 -8.47 6.33
N THR A 191 25.26 -9.45 7.05
CA THR A 191 24.76 -10.82 6.99
C THR A 191 23.46 -10.89 7.78
N SER A 192 22.36 -10.40 7.21
CA SER A 192 21.01 -10.63 7.77
C SER A 192 20.55 -12.05 7.40
N TRP A 193 21.14 -13.04 8.07
CA TRP A 193 20.51 -14.35 8.19
C TRP A 193 19.78 -14.39 9.53
N GLY A 194 18.45 -14.26 9.47
CA GLY A 194 17.55 -14.67 10.53
C GLY A 194 17.20 -13.63 11.59
N LEU A 195 16.07 -12.95 11.41
CA LEU A 195 15.13 -12.58 12.48
C LEU A 195 13.81 -12.10 11.86
N TRP A 196 13.11 -13.03 11.20
CA TRP A 196 11.65 -12.98 11.10
C TRP A 196 11.08 -13.43 12.45
N ASN A 197 11.31 -12.63 13.50
CA ASN A 197 10.56 -12.78 14.73
C ASN A 197 9.49 -11.71 14.74
N ALA A 198 8.25 -12.19 14.72
CA ALA A 198 7.06 -11.45 15.06
C ALA A 198 7.28 -10.55 16.27
N THR A 199 6.86 -9.29 16.18
CA THR A 199 6.35 -8.58 17.35
C THR A 199 5.50 -7.37 16.95
N THR A 200 4.24 -7.43 17.40
CA THR A 200 3.43 -6.31 17.92
C THR A 200 3.03 -5.17 16.98
N THR A 201 1.86 -5.31 16.34
CA THR A 201 0.97 -4.17 16.18
C THR A 201 0.12 -4.05 17.44
N THR A 202 0.41 -2.98 18.16
CA THR A 202 -0.17 -2.50 19.40
C THR A 202 -1.69 -2.38 19.35
N SER A 203 -2.29 -2.86 20.43
CA SER A 203 -3.66 -2.62 20.89
C SER A 203 -4.05 -1.14 20.89
N HIS A 204 -5.10 -0.79 20.15
CA HIS A 204 -5.99 0.30 20.53
C HIS A 204 -7.33 -0.33 20.92
N ALA A 205 -7.48 -0.56 22.22
CA ALA A 205 -8.75 -0.86 22.85
C ALA A 205 -9.48 0.44 23.20
N ALA A 206 -10.81 0.31 23.24
CA ALA A 206 -11.82 1.25 23.76
C ALA A 206 -12.30 2.34 22.79
N GLN A 207 -13.42 2.05 22.11
CA GLN A 207 -14.70 2.57 22.56
C GLN A 207 -15.82 1.56 22.28
N ALA A 208 -16.53 1.24 23.36
CA ALA A 208 -17.64 0.31 23.42
C ALA A 208 -18.96 1.09 23.33
N THR A 209 -19.86 0.60 22.49
CA THR A 209 -21.33 0.70 22.64
C THR A 209 -21.86 -0.64 22.12
N ASP A 210 -22.00 -1.64 22.98
CA ASP A 210 -23.25 -1.95 23.69
C ASP A 210 -24.40 -2.27 22.73
N LEU A 211 -24.47 -3.53 22.27
CA LEU A 211 -25.72 -4.19 21.92
C LEU A 211 -25.65 -5.68 22.30
N SER A 212 -26.40 -6.01 23.34
CA SER A 212 -26.64 -7.32 23.97
C SER A 212 -27.02 -8.47 23.01
N PRO A 213 -26.55 -9.71 23.26
CA PRO A 213 -27.04 -10.92 22.58
C PRO A 213 -28.25 -11.53 23.33
N LYS A 214 -29.43 -11.49 22.70
CA LYS A 214 -30.56 -12.33 23.12
C LYS A 214 -30.54 -13.66 22.35
N LYS A 215 -30.48 -14.72 23.15
CA LYS A 215 -30.78 -16.13 22.89
C LYS A 215 -31.90 -16.38 21.87
N LEU A 216 -31.74 -17.41 21.04
CA LEU A 216 -32.72 -18.39 20.51
C LEU A 216 -31.93 -19.26 19.52
N GLN A 217 -31.41 -20.45 19.84
CA GLN A 217 -32.02 -21.72 20.27
C GLN A 217 -32.91 -22.36 19.17
N ALA A 218 -32.46 -23.54 18.71
CA ALA A 218 -33.15 -24.57 17.91
C ALA A 218 -33.42 -24.19 16.42
N ASP A 219 -33.19 -25.00 15.39
CA ASP A 219 -33.39 -26.45 15.26
C ASP A 219 -32.33 -27.11 14.37
N TRP A 220 -31.70 -28.16 14.90
CA TRP A 220 -31.13 -29.25 14.11
C TRP A 220 -32.13 -30.40 14.20
N ASN A 221 -32.81 -30.72 13.09
CA ASN A 221 -33.49 -31.99 12.95
C ASN A 221 -33.12 -32.64 11.62
N MET A 222 -32.35 -33.72 11.76
CA MET A 222 -32.14 -34.75 10.75
C MET A 222 -33.40 -35.62 10.64
N THR A 223 -33.83 -35.91 9.42
CA THR A 223 -34.30 -37.23 8.91
C THR A 223 -34.33 -37.07 7.39
N GLY A 224 -33.70 -37.89 6.54
CA GLY A 224 -33.47 -39.33 6.63
C GLY A 224 -34.61 -40.05 5.92
N SER A 225 -34.60 -40.14 4.59
CA SER A 225 -35.50 -41.02 3.82
C SER A 225 -34.88 -41.41 2.48
N SER A 226 -34.23 -42.57 2.47
CA SER A 226 -33.87 -43.35 1.30
C SER A 226 -35.11 -44.07 0.78
N THR A 227 -35.45 -43.92 -0.50
CA THR A 227 -36.39 -44.81 -1.19
C THR A 227 -35.69 -45.49 -2.36
N THR A 228 -35.25 -46.71 -2.10
CA THR A 228 -34.95 -47.74 -3.11
C THR A 228 -36.28 -48.32 -3.57
N LYS A 229 -36.49 -48.50 -4.88
CA LYS A 229 -37.59 -49.30 -5.42
C LYS A 229 -37.04 -50.48 -6.25
N PRO A 230 -37.78 -51.60 -6.27
CA PRO A 230 -37.42 -52.85 -6.94
C PRO A 230 -37.51 -52.75 -8.46
#